data_AF-B4GZZ2-F1
#
_entry.id   AF-B4GZZ2-F1
#
_cell.length_a   1.000
_cell.length_b   1.000
_cell.length_c   1.000
_cell.angle_alpha   90.00
_cell.angle_beta   90.00
_cell.angle_gamma   90.00
#
_symmetry.space_group_name_H-M   'P 1'
#
loop_
_entity.id
_entity.type
_entity.pdbx_description
1 polymer ?
#
loop_
_entity_poly.entity_id
_entity_poly.type
_entity_poly.pdbx_seq_one_letter_code
_entity_poly.pdbx_strand_id
1 'polypeptide(L)'
;MVNDTKNDEWVWVSLPVLSLKSKINSASIRIAIVRGNKQLKDIAGNEIGGKSLFGGAIVDMNRHEAMRHVTVGKHFGEDFHTYTAIWKKNIIIFKVDGRPYAEITDTDILNELSEGKVRLCLNATSSWD
;
A
#
# COMPACT_ATOMS: atom_id res chain seq x y z
N MET A 1 -12.58 5.98 -5.75
CA MET A 1 -13.91 6.43 -5.28
C MET A 1 -14.38 5.56 -4.13
N VAL A 2 -14.79 6.16 -3.03
CA VAL A 2 -15.57 5.50 -1.98
C VAL A 2 -16.72 6.44 -1.68
N ASN A 3 -17.94 6.06 -2.05
CA ASN A 3 -19.11 6.87 -1.79
C ASN A 3 -19.46 6.75 -0.30
N ASP A 4 -19.47 7.85 0.45
CA ASP A 4 -20.10 7.87 1.77
C ASP A 4 -21.61 7.91 1.57
N THR A 5 -22.18 6.71 1.45
CA THR A 5 -23.60 6.48 1.15
C THR A 5 -24.55 7.04 2.21
N LYS A 6 -24.05 7.58 3.33
CA LYS A 6 -24.89 8.26 4.33
C LYS A 6 -25.16 9.72 4.00
N ASN A 7 -24.24 10.42 3.36
CA ASN A 7 -24.33 11.87 3.17
C ASN A 7 -24.24 12.33 1.70
N ASP A 8 -24.00 11.42 0.75
CA ASP A 8 -23.79 11.76 -0.67
C ASP A 8 -22.63 12.77 -0.84
N GLU A 9 -21.66 12.72 0.07
CA GLU A 9 -20.49 13.59 0.10
C GLU A 9 -19.22 12.84 -0.31
N TRP A 10 -18.40 13.49 -1.12
CA TRP A 10 -17.08 12.98 -1.49
C TRP A 10 -16.12 13.14 -0.32
N VAL A 11 -15.73 12.03 0.30
CA VAL A 11 -14.80 12.08 1.42
C VAL A 11 -13.37 11.83 0.94
N TRP A 12 -12.49 12.75 1.31
CA TRP A 12 -11.07 12.69 1.01
C TRP A 12 -10.45 11.38 1.47
N VAL A 13 -9.74 10.73 0.56
CA VAL A 13 -8.87 9.60 0.88
C VAL A 13 -7.44 10.10 0.87
N SER A 14 -6.87 10.32 2.04
CA SER A 14 -5.42 10.46 2.17
C SER A 14 -4.80 9.07 2.17
N LEU A 15 -3.86 8.86 1.25
CA LEU A 15 -3.05 7.65 1.18
C LEU A 15 -1.60 8.01 1.51
N PRO A 16 -1.17 7.94 2.79
CA PRO A 16 0.25 7.82 3.10
C PRO A 16 0.81 6.59 2.39
N VAL A 17 1.86 6.80 1.60
CA VAL A 17 2.56 5.75 0.87
C VAL A 17 4.04 5.79 1.20
N LEU A 18 4.55 4.69 1.76
CA LEU A 18 5.97 4.38 1.82
C LEU A 18 6.32 3.46 0.65
N SER A 19 7.28 3.86 -0.19
CA SER A 19 7.61 3.10 -1.40
C SER A 19 9.09 3.16 -1.78
N LEU A 20 9.54 2.14 -2.53
CA LEU A 20 10.77 2.18 -3.31
C LEU A 20 10.38 2.33 -4.79
N LYS A 21 10.84 3.39 -5.45
CA LYS A 21 10.54 3.63 -6.88
C LYS A 21 11.79 3.47 -7.73
N SER A 22 11.67 2.75 -8.84
CA SER A 22 12.71 2.68 -9.86
C SER A 22 13.06 4.07 -10.39
N LYS A 23 14.34 4.28 -10.73
CA LYS A 23 14.79 5.52 -11.40
C LYS A 23 14.67 5.48 -12.91
N ILE A 24 14.47 4.29 -13.50
CA ILE A 24 14.60 4.08 -14.95
C ILE A 24 13.29 3.62 -15.61
N ASN A 25 12.35 3.08 -14.84
CA ASN A 25 11.04 2.63 -15.32
C ASN A 25 9.95 2.98 -14.29
N SER A 26 8.71 2.59 -14.57
CA SER A 26 7.54 2.85 -13.72
C SER A 26 7.42 1.90 -12.52
N ALA A 27 8.36 0.97 -12.35
CA ALA A 27 8.26 -0.05 -11.32
C ALA A 27 8.41 0.55 -9.92
N SER A 28 7.59 0.06 -8.98
CA SER A 28 7.63 0.49 -7.58
C SER A 28 7.20 -0.61 -6.63
N ILE A 29 7.91 -0.69 -5.50
CA ILE A 29 7.54 -1.48 -4.33
C ILE A 29 6.78 -0.55 -3.39
N ARG A 30 5.53 -0.86 -3.08
CA ARG A 30 4.72 -0.14 -2.09
C ARG A 30 4.78 -0.90 -0.77
N ILE A 31 5.58 -0.36 0.15
CA ILE A 31 5.85 -0.96 1.47
C ILE A 31 4.69 -0.73 2.42
N ALA A 32 3.97 0.39 2.34
CA ALA A 32 2.84 0.64 3.20
C ALA A 32 1.89 1.61 2.52
N ILE A 33 0.60 1.26 2.50
CA ILE A 33 -0.49 2.14 2.10
C ILE A 33 -1.59 1.97 3.15
N VAL A 34 -2.04 3.08 3.72
CA VAL A 34 -3.15 3.12 4.69
C VAL A 34 -4.14 4.17 4.21
N ARG A 35 -5.44 3.95 4.37
CA ARG A 35 -6.46 4.97 4.10
C ARG A 35 -6.70 5.79 5.36
N GLY A 36 -6.48 7.09 5.33
CA GLY A 36 -6.52 7.91 6.54
C GLY A 36 -7.92 8.19 7.12
N ASN A 37 -8.98 7.91 6.37
CA ASN A 37 -10.32 8.37 6.71
C ASN A 37 -11.16 7.25 7.35
N LYS A 38 -11.61 7.50 8.61
CA LYS A 38 -12.38 6.57 9.44
C LYS A 38 -13.84 6.38 8.98
N GLN A 39 -14.33 7.23 8.08
CA GLN A 39 -15.70 7.18 7.57
C GLN A 39 -15.82 6.37 6.28
N LEU A 40 -14.71 5.88 5.72
CA LEU A 40 -14.74 5.15 4.46
C LEU A 40 -15.44 3.80 4.60
N LYS A 41 -16.44 3.58 3.76
CA LYS A 41 -17.20 2.34 3.68
C LYS A 41 -17.37 1.90 2.24
N ASP A 42 -17.31 0.60 1.98
CA ASP A 42 -17.65 0.07 0.66
C ASP A 42 -19.16 0.18 0.38
N ILE A 43 -19.58 -0.22 -0.83
CA ILE A 43 -20.98 -0.18 -1.27
C ILE A 43 -21.91 -1.07 -0.42
N ALA A 44 -21.35 -2.07 0.27
CA ALA A 44 -22.07 -2.96 1.18
C ALA A 44 -22.08 -2.42 2.62
N GLY A 45 -21.45 -1.26 2.86
CA GLY A 45 -21.36 -0.61 4.16
C GLY A 45 -20.21 -1.13 5.05
N ASN A 46 -19.35 -2.01 4.55
CA ASN A 46 -18.20 -2.50 5.32
C ASN A 46 -17.15 -1.39 5.48
N GLU A 47 -16.55 -1.29 6.67
CA GLU A 47 -15.48 -0.32 6.90
C GLU A 47 -14.24 -0.67 6.07
N ILE A 48 -13.73 0.30 5.31
CA ILE A 48 -12.54 0.15 4.47
C ILE A 48 -11.50 1.23 4.75
N GLY A 49 -11.58 1.84 5.93
CA GLY A 49 -10.69 2.90 6.41
C GLY A 49 -9.31 2.39 6.81
N GLY A 50 -8.61 3.15 7.67
CA GLY A 50 -7.20 2.92 7.99
C GLY A 50 -6.93 1.77 8.96
N LYS A 51 -7.85 0.82 9.08
CA LYS A 51 -7.61 -0.45 9.79
C LYS A 51 -6.95 -1.50 8.92
N SER A 52 -6.92 -1.29 7.60
CA SER A 52 -6.19 -2.14 6.66
C SER A 52 -4.89 -1.47 6.22
N LEU A 53 -3.81 -2.25 6.27
CA LEU A 53 -2.50 -1.89 5.72
C LEU A 53 -2.27 -2.72 4.45
N PHE A 54 -1.92 -2.06 3.36
CA PHE A 54 -1.64 -2.71 2.08
C PHE A 54 -0.15 -2.62 1.73
N GLY A 55 0.38 -3.70 1.16
CA GLY A 55 1.71 -3.76 0.56
C GLY A 55 1.67 -4.51 -0.77
N GLY A 56 2.63 -4.23 -1.65
CA GLY A 56 2.71 -4.89 -2.96
C GLY A 56 3.72 -4.25 -3.90
N ALA A 57 3.67 -4.64 -5.16
CA ALA A 57 4.49 -4.08 -6.23
C ALA A 57 3.66 -3.71 -7.45
N ILE A 58 4.13 -2.67 -8.14
CA ILE A 58 3.62 -2.20 -9.41
C ILE A 58 4.78 -2.27 -10.38
N VAL A 59 4.59 -2.92 -11.51
CA VAL A 59 5.63 -3.07 -12.53
C VAL A 59 5.24 -2.31 -13.79
N ASP A 60 4.02 -2.53 -14.27
CA ASP A 60 3.42 -1.76 -15.37
C ASP A 60 1.90 -1.58 -15.16
N MET A 61 1.16 -1.11 -16.19
CA MET A 61 -0.29 -0.88 -16.08
C MET A 61 -1.11 -2.15 -15.82
N ASN A 62 -0.60 -3.33 -16.19
CA ASN A 62 -1.31 -4.61 -16.14
C ASN A 62 -0.72 -5.58 -15.11
N ARG A 63 0.55 -5.41 -14.73
CA ARG A 63 1.28 -6.24 -13.76
C ARG A 63 1.43 -5.50 -12.44
N HIS A 64 0.47 -5.76 -11.54
CA HIS A 64 0.52 -5.34 -10.14
C HIS A 64 0.33 -6.58 -9.28
N GLU A 65 1.27 -6.85 -8.35
CA GLU A 65 0.96 -7.79 -7.27
C GLU A 65 0.14 -7.02 -6.24
N ALA A 66 -1.19 -7.14 -6.38
CA ALA A 66 -2.14 -6.40 -5.57
C ALA A 66 -2.13 -6.88 -4.12
N MET A 67 -1.68 -5.98 -3.24
CA MET A 67 -2.40 -5.61 -2.01
C MET A 67 -2.79 -6.78 -1.10
N ARG A 68 -1.81 -7.62 -0.75
CA ARG A 68 -1.91 -8.40 0.49
C ARG A 68 -2.08 -7.40 1.63
N HIS A 69 -3.14 -7.56 2.40
CA HIS A 69 -3.46 -6.67 3.49
C HIS A 69 -3.60 -7.41 4.79
N VAL A 70 -3.17 -6.76 5.86
CA VAL A 70 -3.54 -7.12 7.21
C VAL A 70 -4.54 -6.10 7.71
N THR A 71 -5.62 -6.60 8.31
CA THR A 71 -6.54 -5.77 9.08
C THR A 71 -6.17 -5.91 10.55
N VAL A 72 -5.96 -4.79 11.21
CA VAL A 72 -5.76 -4.74 12.67
C VAL A 72 -6.97 -4.05 13.31
N GLY A 73 -7.25 -4.36 14.57
CA GLY A 73 -8.45 -3.83 15.25
C GLY A 73 -8.45 -2.31 15.47
N LYS A 74 -7.31 -1.65 15.30
CA LYS A 74 -7.11 -0.19 15.49
C LYS A 74 -6.72 0.49 14.17
N HIS A 75 -6.89 1.81 14.11
CA HIS A 75 -6.50 2.56 12.92
C HIS A 75 -4.98 2.81 12.92
N PHE A 76 -4.27 2.49 11.83
CA PHE A 76 -2.80 2.66 11.73
C PHE A 76 -2.31 4.11 11.82
N GLY A 77 -3.22 5.08 11.74
CA GLY A 77 -2.93 6.51 11.99
C GLY A 77 -3.04 6.94 13.46
N GLU A 78 -3.38 6.05 14.39
CA GLU A 78 -3.51 6.37 15.82
C GLU A 78 -2.19 6.22 16.60
N ASP A 79 -1.19 5.57 16.02
CA ASP A 79 0.11 5.33 16.68
C ASP A 79 1.26 5.32 15.66
N PHE A 80 2.49 5.36 16.14
CA PHE A 80 3.68 5.14 15.32
C PHE A 80 3.90 3.65 15.10
N HIS A 81 4.24 3.29 13.86
CA HIS A 81 4.49 1.92 13.45
C HIS A 81 5.84 1.79 12.76
N THR A 82 6.49 0.64 12.94
CA THR A 82 7.73 0.30 12.24
C THR A 82 7.44 -0.53 11.01
N TYR A 83 7.62 0.07 9.83
CA TYR A 83 7.46 -0.60 8.54
C TYR A 83 8.80 -1.13 8.04
N THR A 84 8.86 -2.42 7.69
CA THR A 84 10.09 -3.05 7.18
C THR A 84 9.82 -3.73 5.85
N ALA A 85 10.73 -3.56 4.89
CA ALA A 85 10.79 -4.37 3.68
C ALA A 85 12.12 -5.15 3.67
N ILE A 86 12.04 -6.48 3.63
CA ILE A 86 13.19 -7.36 3.46
C ILE A 86 13.20 -7.79 2.01
N TRP A 87 14.15 -7.28 1.22
CA TRP A 87 14.27 -7.59 -0.20
C TRP A 87 15.43 -8.57 -0.44
N LYS A 88 15.09 -9.74 -0.99
CA LYS A 88 16.02 -10.78 -1.44
C LYS A 88 15.76 -11.09 -2.92
N LYS A 89 16.67 -11.84 -3.54
CA LYS A 89 16.59 -12.21 -4.96
C LYS A 89 15.27 -12.87 -5.38
N ASN A 90 14.68 -13.69 -4.51
CA ASN A 90 13.51 -14.52 -4.81
C ASN A 90 12.28 -14.17 -3.97
N ILE A 91 12.37 -13.16 -3.10
CA ILE A 91 11.26 -12.77 -2.23
C ILE A 91 11.42 -11.33 -1.73
N ILE A 92 10.31 -10.61 -1.64
CA ILE A 92 10.20 -9.42 -0.78
C ILE A 92 9.23 -9.76 0.34
N ILE A 93 9.61 -9.46 1.60
CA ILE A 93 8.75 -9.64 2.77
C ILE A 93 8.49 -8.29 3.41
N PHE A 94 7.22 -7.94 3.60
CA PHE A 94 6.80 -6.74 4.30
C PHE A 94 6.39 -7.05 5.73
N LYS A 95 6.81 -6.20 6.66
CA LYS A 95 6.45 -6.29 8.07
C LYS A 95 5.93 -4.98 8.60
N VAL A 96 5.02 -5.08 9.57
CA VAL A 96 4.61 -3.99 10.44
C VAL A 96 4.85 -4.43 11.88
N ASP A 97 5.55 -3.61 12.65
CA ASP A 97 5.92 -3.88 14.06
C ASP A 97 6.56 -5.26 14.25
N GLY A 98 7.45 -5.62 13.31
CA GLY A 98 8.18 -6.89 13.29
C GLY A 98 7.39 -8.10 12.77
N ARG A 99 6.07 -7.97 12.54
CA ARG A 99 5.20 -9.06 12.07
C ARG A 99 5.04 -9.03 10.55
N PRO A 100 5.28 -10.15 9.84
CA PRO A 100 5.06 -10.22 8.41
C PRO A 100 3.56 -10.09 8.10
N TYR A 101 3.23 -9.38 7.02
CA TYR A 101 1.84 -9.21 6.59
C TYR A 101 1.63 -9.37 5.09
N ALA A 102 2.70 -9.28 4.30
CA ALA A 102 2.65 -9.47 2.86
C ALA A 102 4.01 -9.96 2.37
N GLU A 103 4.00 -10.69 1.26
CA GLU A 103 5.20 -11.11 0.53
C GLU A 103 4.95 -11.01 -0.97
N ILE A 104 6.04 -10.97 -1.75
CA ILE A 104 6.07 -11.00 -3.21
C ILE A 104 7.04 -12.10 -3.58
N THR A 105 6.57 -13.12 -4.30
CA THR A 105 7.37 -14.28 -4.73
C THR A 105 7.38 -14.47 -6.24
N ASP A 106 6.64 -13.64 -6.99
CA ASP A 106 6.61 -13.69 -8.45
C ASP A 106 7.98 -13.31 -9.01
N THR A 107 8.61 -14.24 -9.73
CA THR A 107 9.99 -14.08 -10.17
C THR A 107 10.13 -13.04 -11.28
N ASP A 108 9.11 -12.87 -12.12
CA ASP A 108 9.15 -11.87 -13.20
C ASP A 108 9.04 -10.46 -12.61
N ILE A 109 8.15 -10.27 -11.64
CA ILE A 109 8.04 -9.02 -10.88
C ILE A 109 9.36 -8.72 -10.15
N LEU A 110 9.95 -9.72 -9.47
CA LEU A 110 11.19 -9.53 -8.71
C LEU A 110 12.39 -9.19 -9.60
N ASN A 111 12.48 -9.79 -10.78
CA ASN A 111 13.53 -9.49 -11.74
C ASN A 111 13.43 -8.04 -12.21
N GLU A 112 12.24 -7.59 -12.59
CA GLU A 112 12.03 -6.23 -13.10
C GLU A 112 12.24 -5.17 -12.00
N LEU A 113 11.83 -5.46 -10.77
CA LEU A 113 12.12 -4.61 -9.61
C LEU A 113 13.62 -4.50 -9.30
N SER A 114 14.41 -5.52 -9.68
CA SER A 114 15.85 -5.56 -9.45
C SER A 114 16.64 -4.81 -10.53
N GLU A 115 15.98 -4.27 -11.55
CA GLU A 115 16.62 -3.49 -12.60
C GLU A 115 16.99 -2.09 -12.12
N GLY A 116 18.22 -1.97 -11.63
CA GLY A 116 18.85 -0.67 -11.39
C GLY A 116 18.63 -0.09 -10.00
N LYS A 117 18.79 1.23 -9.89
CA LYS A 117 18.73 1.95 -8.61
C LYS A 117 17.30 2.38 -8.30
N VAL A 118 16.88 2.16 -7.06
CA VAL A 118 15.61 2.68 -6.53
C VAL A 118 15.81 3.94 -5.68
N ARG A 119 14.74 4.69 -5.42
CA ARG A 119 14.66 5.77 -4.43
C ARG A 119 13.60 5.44 -3.40
N LEU A 120 13.89 5.72 -2.13
CA LEU A 120 12.87 5.73 -1.09
C LEU A 120 11.97 6.96 -1.26
N CYS A 121 10.66 6.77 -1.25
CA CYS A 121 9.68 7.82 -1.41
C CYS A 121 8.62 7.74 -0.30
N LEU A 122 8.44 8.85 0.40
CA LEU A 122 7.37 9.10 1.37
C LEU A 122 6.43 10.13 0.75
N ASN A 123 5.16 9.76 0.55
CA ASN A 123 4.17 10.65 -0.05
C ASN A 123 2.86 10.54 0.72
N ALA A 124 2.05 11.60 0.68
CA ALA A 124 0.63 11.54 0.97
C ALA A 124 -0.10 12.07 -0.26
N THR A 125 -1.01 11.28 -0.81
CA THR A 125 -1.81 11.70 -1.97
C THR A 125 -3.26 11.84 -1.55
N SER A 126 -3.86 12.97 -1.91
CA SER A 126 -5.31 13.15 -1.99
C SER A 126 -5.69 13.08 -3.47
N SER A 127 -6.48 12.09 -3.87
CA SER A 127 -7.04 12.05 -5.22
C SER A 127 -8.34 12.85 -5.26
N TRP A 128 -8.43 13.79 -6.19
CA TRP A 128 -9.69 14.17 -6.82
C TRP A 128 -9.78 13.31 -8.08
N ASP A 129 -10.70 12.35 -8.11
CA ASP A 129 -11.11 11.70 -9.36
C ASP A 129 -12.52 12.18 -9.68
#